data_AF-M1J0R0-F1
#
_entry.id   AF-M1J0R0-F1
#
_cell.length_a   1.000
_cell.length_b   1.000
_cell.length_c   1.000
_cell.angle_alpha   90.00
_cell.angle_beta   90.00
_cell.angle_gamma   90.00
#
_symmetry.space_group_name_H-M   'P 1'
#
loop_
_entity.id
_entity.type
_entity.pdbx_description
1 polymer ?
#
loop_
_entity_poly.entity_id
_entity_poly.type
_entity_poly.pdbx_seq_one_letter_code
_entity_poly.pdbx_strand_id
1 'polypeptide(L)'
;MHVSKFLLNEIGNNGIPRPKLYGNEDPYEYCNKFKLDPQDMKELNDYYSLFSPMKEETISFFKDSLILVGRQERLKEALQGPCPIGCLAQYKGRGDCIRVVKRWLYQLWVLKLVIEALKIDKLCKRPYEEKPRIEILQGSPTPAVLGRSALGYDVTIWFEFQPTEDIHLVLPLARRKRTSVRPDIVITKGLVQDYNYTSRLLDVIRNRSIIIECKEDPYNKWGRSIRNQLSDYRDLYAPKRIIIASLRLTQDIQIADKTFQTFRHLMGR
;
A
#
# COMPACT_ATOMS: atom_id res chain seq x y z
N MET A 1 13.18 -43.81 -8.44
CA MET A 1 12.62 -43.19 -7.21
C MET A 1 11.20 -42.76 -7.55
N HIS A 2 10.22 -43.53 -7.09
CA HIS A 2 8.80 -43.30 -7.34
C HIS A 2 8.30 -42.09 -6.53
N VAL A 3 7.59 -41.17 -7.19
CA VAL A 3 6.47 -40.46 -6.56
C VAL A 3 5.33 -40.37 -7.57
N SER A 4 4.39 -41.31 -7.44
CA SER A 4 3.05 -41.22 -7.99
C SER A 4 2.19 -40.43 -7.00
N LYS A 5 1.41 -39.45 -7.47
CA LYS A 5 -0.02 -39.31 -7.18
C LYS A 5 -0.62 -38.14 -7.96
N PHE A 6 -1.66 -38.46 -8.72
CA PHE A 6 -2.56 -37.56 -9.41
C PHE A 6 -3.50 -36.82 -8.44
N LEU A 7 -4.16 -35.79 -9.00
CA LEU A 7 -5.53 -35.32 -8.74
C LEU A 7 -5.79 -34.29 -7.60
N LEU A 8 -6.17 -33.06 -7.96
CA LEU A 8 -7.57 -32.58 -8.00
C LEU A 8 -7.64 -31.04 -8.08
N ASN A 9 -8.44 -30.55 -9.03
CA ASN A 9 -9.06 -29.24 -8.94
C ASN A 9 -10.00 -29.27 -7.72
N GLU A 10 -9.70 -28.49 -6.68
CA GLU A 10 -10.75 -28.07 -5.77
C GLU A 10 -11.49 -26.92 -6.43
N ILE A 11 -12.71 -27.20 -6.87
CA ILE A 11 -13.69 -26.17 -7.13
C ILE A 11 -14.01 -25.57 -5.76
N GLY A 12 -13.52 -24.36 -5.48
CA GLY A 12 -13.97 -23.64 -4.28
C GLY A 12 -15.50 -23.49 -4.34
N ASN A 13 -16.18 -23.30 -3.21
CA ASN A 13 -17.65 -23.23 -3.08
C ASN A 13 -18.39 -22.30 -4.08
N ASN A 14 -17.67 -21.50 -4.88
CA ASN A 14 -18.19 -20.58 -5.88
C ASN A 14 -17.85 -20.97 -7.34
N GLY A 15 -17.35 -22.17 -7.63
CA GLY A 15 -17.01 -22.55 -9.01
C GLY A 15 -15.64 -22.06 -9.50
N ILE A 16 -14.91 -21.28 -8.69
CA ILE A 16 -13.64 -20.66 -9.06
C ILE A 16 -12.48 -21.59 -8.65
N PRO A 17 -11.57 -21.97 -9.59
CA PRO A 17 -10.39 -22.75 -9.25
C PRO A 17 -9.52 -21.97 -8.25
N ARG A 18 -9.22 -22.56 -7.10
CA ARG A 18 -8.20 -22.02 -6.20
C ARG A 18 -6.82 -22.49 -6.68
N PRO A 19 -5.83 -21.60 -6.89
CA PRO A 19 -4.47 -22.05 -7.09
C PRO A 19 -4.02 -22.77 -5.82
N LYS A 20 -3.66 -24.05 -5.93
CA LYS A 20 -2.78 -24.65 -4.92
C LYS A 20 -1.50 -23.82 -4.93
N LEU A 21 -0.95 -23.52 -3.75
CA LEU A 21 0.44 -23.05 -3.65
C LEU A 21 1.29 -24.13 -4.32
N TYR A 22 1.69 -23.88 -5.56
CA TYR A 22 2.47 -24.83 -6.35
C TYR A 22 3.82 -24.99 -5.66
N GLY A 23 4.29 -26.24 -5.58
CA GLY A 23 5.54 -26.62 -4.92
C GLY A 23 6.78 -25.99 -5.56
N ASN A 24 7.95 -26.57 -5.29
CA ASN A 24 9.29 -26.10 -5.65
C ASN A 24 9.59 -25.86 -7.16
N GLU A 25 8.59 -25.65 -8.02
CA GLU A 25 8.78 -25.27 -9.43
C GLU A 25 9.41 -23.88 -9.53
N ASP A 26 10.41 -23.74 -10.42
CA ASP A 26 11.05 -22.46 -10.70
C ASP A 26 10.01 -21.49 -11.33
N PRO A 27 9.81 -20.30 -10.75
CA PRO A 27 9.02 -19.22 -11.34
C PRO A 27 9.25 -18.98 -12.84
N TYR A 28 10.49 -19.08 -13.32
CA TYR A 28 10.85 -18.90 -14.72
C TYR A 28 10.39 -20.08 -15.59
N GLU A 29 10.46 -21.31 -15.09
CA GLU A 29 9.88 -22.48 -15.77
C GLU A 29 8.36 -22.35 -15.91
N TYR A 30 7.69 -21.82 -14.88
CA TYR A 30 6.27 -21.51 -14.95
C TYR A 30 5.98 -20.42 -15.99
N CYS A 31 6.76 -19.35 -16.04
CA CYS A 31 6.57 -18.27 -16.99
C CYS A 31 6.77 -18.72 -18.45
N ASN A 32 7.74 -19.60 -18.69
CA ASN A 32 7.96 -20.26 -19.97
C ASN A 32 6.78 -21.16 -20.36
N LYS A 33 6.23 -21.90 -19.39
CA LYS A 33 5.03 -22.75 -19.56
C LYS A 33 3.79 -21.96 -19.97
N PHE A 34 3.61 -20.74 -19.46
CA PHE A 34 2.44 -19.89 -19.74
C PHE A 34 2.66 -18.77 -20.77
N LYS A 35 3.84 -18.74 -21.41
CA LYS A 35 4.20 -17.82 -22.50
C LYS A 35 3.86 -16.36 -22.17
N LEU A 36 4.41 -15.83 -21.09
CA LEU A 36 4.24 -14.41 -20.74
C LEU A 36 4.70 -13.52 -21.90
N ASP A 37 3.97 -12.43 -22.13
CA ASP A 37 4.39 -11.43 -23.12
C ASP A 37 5.58 -10.61 -22.60
N PRO A 38 6.29 -9.86 -23.46
CA PRO A 38 7.47 -9.10 -23.05
C PRO A 38 7.20 -8.06 -21.95
N GLN A 39 5.99 -7.50 -21.90
CA GLN A 39 5.63 -6.52 -20.88
C GLN A 39 5.41 -7.21 -19.53
N ASP A 40 4.69 -8.33 -19.50
CA ASP A 40 4.51 -9.15 -18.30
C ASP A 40 5.87 -9.66 -17.77
N MET A 41 6.77 -10.09 -18.66
CA MET A 41 8.14 -10.48 -18.30
C MET A 41 8.93 -9.34 -17.69
N LYS A 42 8.78 -8.12 -18.21
CA LYS A 42 9.40 -6.93 -17.61
C LYS A 42 8.84 -6.65 -16.21
N GLU A 43 7.52 -6.73 -16.02
CA GLU A 43 6.89 -6.53 -14.71
C GLU A 43 7.37 -7.56 -13.67
N LEU A 44 7.59 -8.81 -14.10
CA LEU A 44 8.13 -9.90 -13.29
C LEU A 44 9.61 -9.71 -12.94
N ASN A 45 10.44 -9.35 -13.91
CA ASN A 45 11.86 -9.07 -13.66
C ASN A 45 12.02 -7.88 -12.70
N ASP A 46 11.19 -6.83 -12.87
CA ASP A 46 11.12 -5.72 -11.92
C ASP A 46 10.74 -6.21 -10.52
N TYR A 47 9.75 -7.11 -10.40
CA TYR A 47 9.35 -7.69 -9.11
C TYR A 47 10.53 -8.35 -8.40
N TYR A 48 11.24 -9.25 -9.08
CA TYR A 48 12.37 -9.95 -8.47
C TYR A 48 13.55 -9.05 -8.11
N SER A 49 13.90 -8.13 -9.01
CA SER A 49 15.07 -7.29 -8.81
C SER A 49 14.87 -6.21 -7.76
N LEU A 50 13.66 -5.66 -7.63
CA LEU A 50 13.40 -4.50 -6.77
C LEU A 50 12.48 -4.82 -5.58
N PHE A 51 11.44 -5.64 -5.77
CA PHE A 51 10.38 -5.82 -4.77
C PHE A 51 10.61 -7.06 -3.89
N SER A 52 11.30 -8.10 -4.36
CA SER A 52 11.66 -9.24 -3.51
C SER A 52 12.52 -8.83 -2.30
N PRO A 53 13.58 -8.00 -2.43
CA PRO A 53 14.31 -7.51 -1.26
C PRO A 53 13.41 -6.74 -0.28
N MET A 54 12.52 -5.86 -0.79
CA MET A 54 11.57 -5.12 0.04
C MET A 54 10.58 -6.02 0.76
N LYS A 55 10.12 -7.09 0.09
CA LYS A 55 9.28 -8.12 0.68
C LYS A 55 10.00 -8.78 1.86
N GLU A 56 11.23 -9.22 1.68
CA GLU A 56 11.99 -9.88 2.75
C GLU A 56 12.23 -8.94 3.93
N GLU A 57 12.57 -7.67 3.68
CA GLU A 57 12.65 -6.66 4.74
C GLU A 57 11.31 -6.46 5.47
N THR A 58 10.20 -6.39 4.72
CA THR A 58 8.85 -6.21 5.24
C THR A 58 8.45 -7.38 6.14
N ILE A 59 8.68 -8.62 5.70
CA ILE A 59 8.40 -9.85 6.46
C ILE A 59 9.26 -9.88 7.72
N SER A 60 10.56 -9.64 7.59
CA SER A 60 11.51 -9.65 8.70
C SER A 60 11.18 -8.59 9.75
N PHE A 61 10.75 -7.40 9.31
CA PHE A 61 10.42 -6.30 10.19
C PHE A 61 9.11 -6.53 10.95
N PHE A 62 8.04 -6.87 10.22
CA PHE A 62 6.73 -6.98 10.85
C PHE A 62 6.50 -8.33 11.56
N LYS A 63 7.10 -9.42 11.08
CA LYS A 63 6.92 -10.78 11.62
C LYS A 63 5.44 -11.08 11.91
N ASP A 64 5.15 -11.57 13.11
CA ASP A 64 3.80 -11.94 13.56
C ASP A 64 2.92 -10.74 13.97
N SER A 65 3.44 -9.51 13.87
CA SER A 65 2.67 -8.30 14.21
C SER A 65 1.80 -7.80 13.06
N LEU A 66 2.07 -8.22 11.81
CA LEU A 66 1.30 -7.81 10.63
C LEU A 66 0.03 -8.64 10.49
N ILE A 67 -1.11 -7.97 10.51
CA ILE A 67 -2.41 -8.57 10.17
C ILE A 67 -2.97 -7.87 8.93
N LEU A 68 -3.21 -8.67 7.88
CA LEU A 68 -3.83 -8.21 6.63
C LEU A 68 -5.34 -8.51 6.67
N VAL A 69 -6.18 -7.48 6.65
CA VAL A 69 -7.64 -7.60 6.81
C VAL A 69 -8.37 -7.17 5.54
N GLY A 70 -9.44 -7.91 5.20
CA GLY A 70 -10.23 -7.66 3.99
C GLY A 70 -9.64 -8.33 2.74
N ARG A 71 -9.94 -7.74 1.56
CA ARG A 71 -9.67 -8.34 0.23
C ARG A 71 -8.22 -8.13 -0.25
N GLN A 72 -7.25 -8.58 0.55
CA GLN A 72 -5.81 -8.46 0.28
C GLN A 72 -5.17 -9.84 0.01
N GLU A 73 -5.94 -10.81 -0.49
CA GLU A 73 -5.51 -12.20 -0.69
C GLU A 73 -4.24 -12.29 -1.54
N ARG A 74 -4.15 -11.52 -2.62
CA ARG A 74 -2.95 -11.50 -3.49
C ARG A 74 -1.69 -10.99 -2.80
N LEU A 75 -1.85 -10.05 -1.87
CA LEU A 75 -0.72 -9.58 -1.06
C LEU A 75 -0.30 -10.65 -0.06
N LYS A 76 -1.26 -11.34 0.58
CA LYS A 76 -0.98 -12.49 1.45
C LYS A 76 -0.20 -13.57 0.71
N GLU A 77 -0.65 -13.94 -0.49
CA GLU A 77 0.04 -14.90 -1.36
C GLU A 77 1.46 -14.44 -1.70
N ALA A 78 1.63 -13.17 -2.08
CA ALA A 78 2.94 -12.63 -2.42
C ALA A 78 3.91 -12.62 -1.22
N LEU A 79 3.41 -12.36 -0.01
CA LEU A 79 4.21 -12.42 1.21
C LEU A 79 4.61 -13.86 1.57
N GLN A 80 3.73 -14.84 1.31
CA GLN A 80 3.97 -16.24 1.68
C GLN A 80 4.78 -17.03 0.63
N GLY A 81 4.71 -16.67 -0.64
CA GLY A 81 5.30 -17.43 -1.74
C GLY A 81 6.41 -16.69 -2.51
N PRO A 82 7.26 -17.41 -3.27
CA PRO A 82 8.37 -16.81 -4.02
C PRO A 82 7.91 -15.82 -5.09
N CYS A 83 6.70 -16.00 -5.63
CA CYS A 83 6.09 -15.08 -6.58
C CYS A 83 4.57 -15.22 -6.59
N PRO A 84 3.79 -14.14 -6.81
CA PRO A 84 2.34 -14.22 -7.02
C PRO A 84 1.93 -14.89 -8.35
N ILE A 85 2.79 -15.74 -8.95
CA ILE A 85 2.62 -16.36 -10.26
C ILE A 85 1.38 -17.26 -10.34
N GLY A 86 0.88 -17.79 -9.23
CA GLY A 86 -0.39 -18.54 -9.19
C GLY A 86 -1.58 -17.77 -9.77
N CYS A 87 -1.50 -16.43 -9.85
CA CYS A 87 -2.49 -15.56 -10.49
C CYS A 87 -2.30 -15.35 -12.01
N LEU A 88 -1.20 -15.83 -12.60
CA LEU A 88 -0.85 -15.59 -14.01
C LEU A 88 -1.34 -16.66 -14.97
N ALA A 89 -1.75 -17.83 -14.46
CA ALA A 89 -2.33 -18.86 -15.28
C ALA A 89 -3.73 -18.44 -15.77
N GLN A 90 -3.85 -18.27 -17.09
CA GLN A 90 -5.08 -18.25 -17.89
C GLN A 90 -5.93 -16.96 -17.97
N TYR A 91 -5.59 -15.85 -17.33
CA TYR A 91 -6.42 -14.62 -17.38
C TYR A 91 -5.81 -13.47 -18.21
N LYS A 92 -6.69 -12.64 -18.80
CA LYS A 92 -6.37 -11.29 -19.27
C LYS A 92 -6.21 -10.40 -18.01
N GLY A 93 -5.14 -9.61 -17.90
CA GLY A 93 -4.87 -8.75 -16.73
C GLY A 93 -3.72 -9.19 -15.80
N ARG A 94 -2.82 -10.04 -16.29
CA ARG A 94 -1.63 -10.55 -15.59
C ARG A 94 -0.71 -9.45 -15.06
N GLY A 95 -0.26 -8.56 -15.95
CA GLY A 95 0.52 -7.39 -15.56
C GLY A 95 -0.19 -6.48 -14.55
N ASP A 96 -1.52 -6.38 -14.59
CA ASP A 96 -2.28 -5.63 -13.57
C ASP A 96 -2.16 -6.26 -12.18
N CYS A 97 -2.23 -7.60 -12.10
CA CYS A 97 -2.05 -8.32 -10.85
C CYS A 97 -0.67 -8.05 -10.24
N ILE A 98 0.40 -8.18 -11.05
CA ILE A 98 1.78 -7.92 -10.59
C ILE A 98 1.93 -6.46 -10.16
N ARG A 99 1.41 -5.50 -10.95
CA ARG A 99 1.45 -4.08 -10.61
C ARG A 99 0.78 -3.78 -9.27
N VAL A 100 -0.40 -4.36 -9.01
CA VAL A 100 -1.09 -4.19 -7.73
C VAL A 100 -0.23 -4.72 -6.57
N VAL A 101 0.36 -5.92 -6.70
CA VAL A 101 1.23 -6.48 -5.66
C VAL A 101 2.46 -5.60 -5.43
N LYS A 102 3.13 -5.15 -6.49
CA LYS A 102 4.28 -4.25 -6.41
C LYS A 102 3.94 -2.96 -5.67
N ARG A 103 2.81 -2.34 -5.99
CA ARG A 103 2.31 -1.15 -5.28
C ARG A 103 2.16 -1.41 -3.79
N TRP A 104 1.49 -2.50 -3.42
CA TRP A 104 1.26 -2.87 -2.02
C TRP A 104 2.57 -3.15 -1.26
N LEU A 105 3.49 -3.91 -1.86
CA LEU A 105 4.79 -4.18 -1.27
C LEU A 105 5.59 -2.89 -1.05
N TYR A 106 5.57 -1.98 -2.02
CA TYR A 106 6.25 -0.70 -1.88
C TYR A 106 5.62 0.16 -0.77
N GLN A 107 4.29 0.25 -0.70
CA GLN A 107 3.61 0.97 0.37
C GLN A 107 3.90 0.37 1.76
N LEU A 108 3.91 -0.95 1.90
CA LEU A 108 4.27 -1.62 3.16
C LEU A 108 5.73 -1.38 3.55
N TRP A 109 6.64 -1.41 2.57
CA TRP A 109 8.04 -1.10 2.80
C TRP A 109 8.23 0.35 3.22
N VAL A 110 7.54 1.31 2.58
CA VAL A 110 7.54 2.71 3.01
C VAL A 110 6.96 2.86 4.42
N LEU A 111 5.88 2.14 4.78
CA LEU A 111 5.36 2.13 6.15
C LEU A 111 6.43 1.64 7.14
N LYS A 112 7.15 0.57 6.81
CA LYS A 112 8.29 0.08 7.62
C LYS A 112 9.34 1.17 7.82
N LEU A 113 9.76 1.85 6.75
CA LEU A 113 10.72 2.96 6.86
C LEU A 113 10.19 4.13 7.69
N VAL A 114 8.90 4.44 7.62
CA VAL A 114 8.26 5.48 8.43
C VAL A 114 8.34 5.12 9.92
N ILE A 115 8.02 3.87 10.27
CA ILE A 115 8.08 3.38 11.66
C ILE A 115 9.51 3.47 12.20
N GLU A 116 10.51 3.07 11.39
CA GLU A 116 11.93 3.19 11.74
C GLU A 116 12.36 4.67 11.89
N ALA A 117 11.99 5.54 10.96
CA ALA A 117 12.34 6.96 10.98
C ALA A 117 11.73 7.69 12.18
N LEU A 118 10.52 7.30 12.59
CA LEU A 118 9.86 7.82 13.79
C LEU A 118 10.35 7.13 15.07
N LYS A 119 11.26 6.15 14.96
CA LYS A 119 11.79 5.35 16.06
C LYS A 119 10.69 4.75 16.93
N ILE A 120 9.64 4.23 16.31
CA ILE A 120 8.54 3.59 17.05
C ILE A 120 9.04 2.22 17.54
N ASP A 121 9.23 2.12 18.85
CA ASP A 121 9.77 0.92 19.52
C ASP A 121 8.71 0.17 20.33
N LYS A 122 7.57 0.81 20.60
CA LYS A 122 6.45 0.19 21.32
C LYS A 122 5.14 0.40 20.58
N LEU A 123 4.50 -0.70 20.20
CA LEU A 123 3.14 -0.69 19.69
C LEU A 123 2.13 -0.57 20.84
N CYS A 124 1.10 0.24 20.62
CA CYS A 124 -0.03 0.40 21.53
C CYS A 124 -1.20 -0.46 21.05
N LYS A 125 -1.92 -1.06 21.99
CA LYS A 125 -3.14 -1.82 21.69
C LYS A 125 -4.33 -0.88 21.54
N ARG A 126 -5.27 -1.24 20.66
CA ARG A 126 -6.60 -0.64 20.62
C ARG A 126 -7.45 -1.19 21.78
N PRO A 127 -8.56 -0.53 22.18
CA PRO A 127 -9.38 -0.97 23.31
C PRO A 127 -9.92 -2.40 23.19
N TYR A 128 -10.23 -2.85 21.98
CA TYR A 128 -10.79 -4.18 21.69
C TYR A 128 -9.71 -5.25 21.41
N GLU A 129 -8.43 -4.93 21.54
CA GLU A 129 -7.34 -5.85 21.22
C GLU A 129 -6.73 -6.49 22.46
N GLU A 130 -6.44 -7.79 22.36
CA GLU A 130 -5.70 -8.53 23.38
C GLU A 130 -4.21 -8.16 23.37
N LYS A 131 -3.62 -8.05 22.17
CA LYS A 131 -2.21 -7.69 21.95
C LYS A 131 -2.08 -6.58 20.89
N PRO A 132 -1.08 -5.70 21.02
CA PRO A 132 -0.82 -4.69 20.01
C PRO A 132 -0.41 -5.33 18.69
N ARG A 133 -0.87 -4.76 17.58
CA ARG A 133 -0.61 -5.26 16.22
C ARG A 133 -0.64 -4.15 15.18
N ILE A 134 -0.03 -4.43 14.05
CA ILE A 134 -0.10 -3.60 12.84
C ILE A 134 -1.19 -4.19 11.96
N GLU A 135 -2.25 -3.43 11.73
CA GLU A 135 -3.44 -3.90 11.02
C GLU A 135 -3.59 -3.16 9.70
N ILE A 136 -3.47 -3.87 8.59
CA ILE A 136 -3.54 -3.27 7.25
C ILE A 136 -4.96 -3.44 6.72
N LEU A 137 -5.69 -2.33 6.73
CA LEU A 137 -7.06 -2.23 6.24
C LEU A 137 -7.12 -1.20 5.11
N GLN A 138 -7.48 -1.65 3.91
CA GLN A 138 -7.66 -0.74 2.78
C GLN A 138 -8.92 0.08 2.98
N GLY A 139 -8.82 1.41 2.81
CA GLY A 139 -10.00 2.27 2.75
C GLY A 139 -10.74 2.41 4.07
N SER A 140 -10.00 2.34 5.19
CA SER A 140 -10.59 2.33 6.53
C SER A 140 -10.23 3.58 7.32
N PRO A 141 -11.13 4.03 8.23
CA PRO A 141 -10.80 5.03 9.23
C PRO A 141 -9.98 4.45 10.38
N THR A 142 -9.88 3.12 10.49
CA THR A 142 -9.11 2.44 11.54
C THR A 142 -7.61 2.65 11.28
N PRO A 143 -6.84 3.16 12.27
CA PRO A 143 -5.40 3.28 12.14
C PRO A 143 -4.75 1.94 11.85
N ALA A 144 -3.66 1.95 11.09
CA ALA A 144 -2.82 0.77 10.91
C ALA A 144 -1.88 0.56 12.10
N VAL A 145 -1.32 1.65 12.63
CA VAL A 145 -0.36 1.65 13.74
C VAL A 145 -0.81 2.65 14.79
N LEU A 146 -0.85 2.20 16.04
CA LEU A 146 -0.79 3.04 17.22
C LEU A 146 0.54 2.73 17.90
N GLY A 147 1.38 3.74 18.13
CA GLY A 147 2.72 3.50 18.64
C GLY A 147 3.29 4.65 19.45
N ARG A 148 4.32 4.32 20.22
CA ARG A 148 5.16 5.26 20.95
C ARG A 148 6.56 5.23 20.36
N SER A 149 7.10 6.42 20.12
CA SER A 149 8.49 6.63 19.74
C SER A 149 9.40 6.46 20.94
N ALA A 150 10.60 5.93 20.71
CA ALA A 150 11.72 5.94 21.67
C ALA A 150 12.06 7.35 22.17
N LEU A 151 11.62 8.39 21.45
CA LEU A 151 11.75 9.80 21.83
C LEU A 151 10.61 10.31 22.74
N GLY A 152 9.73 9.42 23.21
CA GLY A 152 8.70 9.70 24.22
C GLY A 152 7.40 10.32 23.68
N TYR A 153 7.21 10.41 22.37
CA TYR A 153 5.95 10.88 21.79
C TYR A 153 5.13 9.75 21.17
N ASP A 154 3.80 9.90 21.26
CA ASP A 154 2.86 8.97 20.63
C ASP A 154 2.59 9.35 19.17
N VAL A 155 2.26 8.34 18.36
CA VAL A 155 2.00 8.45 16.92
C VAL A 155 0.83 7.55 16.54
N THR A 156 0.01 8.05 15.62
CA THR A 156 -0.99 7.26 14.89
C THR A 156 -0.67 7.28 13.40
N ILE A 157 -0.69 6.11 12.76
CA ILE A 157 -0.45 5.95 11.32
C ILE A 157 -1.62 5.19 10.71
N TRP A 158 -2.18 5.70 9.63
CA TRP A 158 -3.16 5.02 8.78
C TRP A 158 -2.51 4.55 7.49
N PHE A 159 -3.01 3.44 6.96
CA PHE A 159 -2.63 2.87 5.67
C PHE A 159 -3.84 2.88 4.75
N GLU A 160 -3.70 3.38 3.52
CA GLU A 160 -4.77 3.61 2.55
C GLU A 160 -6.03 4.24 3.19
N PHE A 161 -5.83 5.38 3.87
CA PHE A 161 -6.82 6.02 4.74
C PHE A 161 -8.07 6.49 4.00
N GLN A 162 -9.25 6.18 4.56
CA GLN A 162 -10.50 6.85 4.19
C GLN A 162 -11.31 7.17 5.45
N PRO A 163 -11.85 8.39 5.59
CA PRO A 163 -12.59 8.80 6.79
C PRO A 163 -13.98 8.13 6.89
N THR A 164 -14.49 7.60 5.78
CA THR A 164 -15.63 6.67 5.69
C THR A 164 -15.41 5.72 4.52
N GLU A 165 -15.97 4.51 4.58
CA GLU A 165 -15.83 3.51 3.51
C GLU A 165 -16.41 4.02 2.18
N ASP A 166 -17.52 4.77 2.21
CA ASP A 166 -18.24 5.23 1.01
C ASP A 166 -17.78 6.59 0.45
N ILE A 167 -16.76 7.23 1.04
CA ILE A 167 -16.35 8.58 0.61
C ILE A 167 -15.95 8.63 -0.88
N HIS A 168 -15.43 7.52 -1.40
CA HIS A 168 -15.02 7.37 -2.80
C HIS A 168 -16.21 7.36 -3.78
N LEU A 169 -17.42 7.09 -3.29
CA LEU A 169 -18.66 7.18 -4.06
C LEU A 169 -19.28 8.57 -3.91
N VAL A 170 -19.40 9.04 -2.67
CA VAL A 170 -20.14 10.27 -2.35
C VAL A 170 -19.46 11.51 -2.93
N LEU A 171 -18.13 11.62 -2.76
CA LEU A 171 -17.43 12.85 -3.07
C LEU A 171 -17.34 13.15 -4.57
N PRO A 172 -17.07 12.18 -5.47
CA PRO A 172 -17.13 12.42 -6.90
C PRO A 172 -18.52 12.84 -7.40
N LEU A 173 -19.60 12.27 -6.84
CA LEU A 173 -20.96 12.71 -7.16
C LEU A 173 -21.18 14.16 -6.73
N ALA A 174 -20.85 14.49 -5.48
CA ALA A 174 -21.02 15.85 -4.95
C ALA A 174 -20.21 16.90 -5.71
N ARG A 175 -18.97 16.57 -6.10
CA ARG A 175 -18.07 17.48 -6.81
C ARG A 175 -18.19 17.43 -8.34
N ARG A 176 -19.01 16.51 -8.88
CA ARG A 176 -19.14 16.23 -10.33
C ARG A 176 -17.80 16.06 -11.05
N LYS A 177 -16.79 15.53 -10.35
CA LYS A 177 -15.45 15.25 -10.89
C LYS A 177 -14.82 14.05 -10.18
N ARG A 178 -13.94 13.32 -10.86
CA ARG A 178 -13.09 12.32 -10.21
C ARG A 178 -12.25 13.00 -9.14
N THR A 179 -12.31 12.49 -7.92
CA THR A 179 -11.62 13.07 -6.75
C THR A 179 -10.78 11.99 -6.08
N SER A 180 -9.50 12.26 -5.86
CA SER A 180 -8.61 11.37 -5.12
C SER A 180 -8.86 11.55 -3.62
N VAL A 181 -9.33 10.48 -2.98
CA VAL A 181 -9.75 10.52 -1.56
C VAL A 181 -8.88 9.66 -0.65
N ARG A 182 -8.02 8.80 -1.18
CA ARG A 182 -7.33 7.78 -0.38
C ARG A 182 -5.82 7.94 -0.43
N PRO A 183 -5.23 8.73 0.48
CA PRO A 183 -3.78 8.77 0.63
C PRO A 183 -3.24 7.42 1.08
N ASP A 184 -2.05 7.06 0.60
CA ASP A 184 -1.44 5.77 0.91
C ASP A 184 -1.05 5.63 2.38
N ILE A 185 -0.47 6.69 2.97
CA ILE A 185 -0.13 6.72 4.39
C ILE A 185 -0.48 8.09 4.97
N VAL A 186 -1.12 8.10 6.14
CA VAL A 186 -1.39 9.33 6.93
C VAL A 186 -0.77 9.16 8.30
N ILE A 187 -0.07 10.18 8.80
CA ILE A 187 0.62 10.16 10.09
C ILE A 187 0.17 11.35 10.91
N THR A 188 -0.19 11.15 12.17
CA THR A 188 -0.44 12.23 13.14
C THR A 188 0.32 12.00 14.44
N LYS A 189 0.70 13.08 15.11
CA LYS A 189 1.20 13.02 16.49
C LYS A 189 0.04 12.78 17.46
N GLY A 190 0.23 11.91 18.44
CA GLY A 190 -0.76 11.50 19.43
C GLY A 190 -1.46 10.17 19.07
N LEU A 191 -2.07 9.54 20.08
CA LEU A 191 -2.92 8.37 19.90
C LEU A 191 -4.34 8.79 19.55
N VAL A 192 -4.85 8.29 18.42
CA VAL A 192 -6.20 8.58 17.94
C VAL A 192 -7.02 7.31 18.02
N GLN A 193 -7.91 7.24 19.01
CA GLN A 193 -8.77 6.06 19.25
C GLN A 193 -10.22 6.28 18.80
N ASP A 194 -10.66 7.54 18.71
CA ASP A 194 -12.03 7.90 18.31
C ASP A 194 -12.14 8.10 16.79
N TYR A 195 -11.95 7.04 16.03
CA TYR A 195 -12.08 7.04 14.56
C TYR A 195 -13.47 6.62 14.06
N ASN A 196 -14.43 6.39 14.97
CA ASN A 196 -15.83 6.08 14.62
C ASN A 196 -16.66 7.31 14.22
N TYR A 197 -16.16 8.52 14.52
CA TYR A 197 -16.85 9.77 14.19
C TYR A 197 -16.05 10.55 13.16
N THR A 198 -16.52 10.53 11.91
CA THR A 198 -15.85 11.11 10.74
C THR A 198 -15.45 12.58 10.94
N SER A 199 -16.32 13.41 11.52
CA SER A 199 -16.01 14.83 11.77
C SER A 199 -14.82 15.00 12.71
N ARG A 200 -14.84 14.30 13.86
CA ARG A 200 -13.74 14.32 14.85
C ARG A 200 -12.45 13.79 14.26
N LEU A 201 -12.51 12.71 13.48
CA LEU A 201 -11.35 12.14 12.81
C LEU A 201 -10.73 13.12 11.81
N LEU A 202 -11.57 13.79 11.00
CA LEU A 202 -11.11 14.83 10.09
C LEU A 202 -10.50 16.03 10.82
N ASP A 203 -11.07 16.44 11.95
CA ASP A 203 -10.52 17.54 12.77
C ASP A 203 -9.14 17.19 13.35
N VAL A 204 -8.92 15.91 13.69
CA VAL A 204 -7.61 15.42 14.15
C VAL A 204 -6.59 15.39 13.01
N ILE A 205 -7.01 15.08 11.79
CA ILE A 205 -6.12 15.00 10.62
C ILE A 205 -5.77 16.40 10.08
N ARG A 206 -6.73 17.32 10.09
CA ARG A 206 -6.57 18.68 9.57
C ARG A 206 -5.47 19.45 10.28
N ASN A 207 -4.56 20.02 9.50
CA ASN A 207 -3.40 20.82 9.91
C ASN A 207 -2.38 20.13 10.84
N ARG A 208 -2.60 18.85 11.16
CA ARG A 208 -1.78 18.07 12.11
C ARG A 208 -1.15 16.85 11.46
N SER A 209 -1.67 16.42 10.31
CA SER A 209 -1.21 15.22 9.61
C SER A 209 -0.04 15.48 8.66
N ILE A 210 0.77 14.44 8.46
CA ILE A 210 1.65 14.27 7.30
C ILE A 210 1.02 13.21 6.42
N ILE A 211 0.85 13.51 5.14
CA ILE A 211 0.43 12.54 4.13
C ILE A 211 1.63 12.09 3.33
N ILE A 212 1.77 10.79 3.11
CA ILE A 212 2.77 10.20 2.22
C ILE A 212 2.02 9.50 1.08
N GLU A 213 2.36 9.85 -0.15
CA GLU A 213 1.87 9.22 -1.36
C GLU A 213 3.02 8.44 -2.01
N CYS A 214 2.83 7.14 -2.21
CA CYS A 214 3.83 6.22 -2.70
C CYS A 214 3.71 6.09 -4.23
N LYS A 215 4.85 6.13 -4.92
CA LYS A 215 4.95 5.97 -6.37
C LYS A 215 6.08 5.00 -6.74
N GLU A 216 5.70 3.75 -6.93
CA GLU A 216 6.57 2.63 -7.33
C GLU A 216 6.95 2.68 -8.82
N ASP A 217 6.05 3.24 -9.64
CA ASP A 217 6.22 3.39 -11.08
C ASP A 217 7.11 4.60 -11.45
N PRO A 218 7.75 4.61 -12.64
CA PRO A 218 8.49 5.78 -13.10
C PRO A 218 7.62 7.04 -13.28
N TYR A 219 8.22 8.22 -13.12
CA TYR A 219 7.51 9.51 -13.12
C TYR A 219 6.59 9.73 -14.33
N ASN A 220 7.03 9.33 -15.52
CA ASN A 220 6.23 9.50 -16.75
C ASN A 220 4.84 8.84 -16.69
N LYS A 221 4.62 7.84 -15.81
CA LYS A 221 3.32 7.19 -15.64
C LYS A 221 2.37 7.93 -14.70
N TRP A 222 2.86 8.73 -13.74
CA TRP A 222 2.03 9.35 -12.70
C TRP A 222 2.19 10.87 -12.56
N GLY A 223 3.22 11.45 -13.16
CA GLY A 223 3.58 12.87 -13.00
C GLY A 223 2.49 13.84 -13.47
N ARG A 224 1.67 13.44 -14.46
CA ARG A 224 0.55 14.26 -14.93
C ARG A 224 -0.64 14.27 -13.96
N SER A 225 -0.91 13.16 -13.26
CA SER A 225 -2.09 13.02 -12.40
C SER A 225 -1.84 13.43 -10.95
N ILE A 226 -0.57 13.43 -10.50
CA ILE A 226 -0.22 13.69 -9.10
C ILE A 226 -0.68 15.07 -8.63
N ARG A 227 -0.64 16.11 -9.47
CA ARG A 227 -1.05 17.47 -9.08
C ARG A 227 -2.51 17.52 -8.64
N ASN A 228 -3.41 16.87 -9.38
CA ASN A 228 -4.83 16.80 -9.04
C ASN A 228 -5.02 16.02 -7.74
N GLN A 229 -4.31 14.89 -7.59
CA GLN A 229 -4.33 14.09 -6.38
C GLN A 229 -3.89 14.90 -5.15
N LEU A 230 -2.80 15.66 -5.25
CA LEU A 230 -2.32 16.50 -4.16
C LEU A 230 -3.28 17.65 -3.84
N SER A 231 -3.91 18.24 -4.86
CA SER A 231 -4.94 19.27 -4.65
C SER A 231 -6.11 18.69 -3.87
N ASP A 232 -6.63 17.53 -4.28
CA ASP A 232 -7.75 16.89 -3.59
C ASP A 232 -7.42 16.56 -2.13
N TYR A 233 -6.20 16.10 -1.84
CA TYR A 233 -5.76 15.87 -0.46
C TYR A 233 -5.64 17.15 0.36
N ARG A 234 -5.17 18.26 -0.23
CA ARG A 234 -5.16 19.56 0.45
C ARG A 234 -6.56 20.02 0.80
N ASP A 235 -7.48 19.91 -0.15
CA ASP A 235 -8.87 20.33 0.04
C ASP A 235 -9.59 19.49 1.10
N LEU A 236 -9.32 18.18 1.13
CA LEU A 236 -10.01 17.25 2.04
C LEU A 236 -9.40 17.21 3.44
N TYR A 237 -8.08 17.09 3.50
CA TYR A 237 -7.36 16.75 4.73
C TYR A 237 -6.55 17.91 5.29
N ALA A 238 -6.33 18.99 4.54
CA ALA A 238 -5.49 20.12 4.93
C ALA A 238 -4.21 19.68 5.67
N PRO A 239 -3.40 18.76 5.10
CA PRO A 239 -2.27 18.18 5.83
C PRO A 239 -1.19 19.24 6.05
N LYS A 240 -0.47 19.14 7.18
CA LYS A 240 0.68 20.01 7.47
C LYS A 240 1.77 19.83 6.41
N ARG A 241 1.97 18.59 5.95
CA ARG A 241 2.92 18.25 4.88
C ARG A 241 2.38 17.12 4.03
N ILE A 242 2.75 17.16 2.76
CA ILE A 242 2.62 16.04 1.83
C ILE A 242 4.02 15.66 1.38
N ILE A 243 4.32 14.37 1.38
CA ILE A 243 5.56 13.76 0.91
C ILE A 243 5.20 12.82 -0.26
N ILE A 244 5.95 12.91 -1.35
CA ILE A 244 5.89 11.91 -2.42
C ILE A 244 7.06 10.97 -2.22
N ALA A 245 6.79 9.72 -1.83
CA ALA A 245 7.79 8.68 -1.75
C ALA A 245 7.86 8.00 -3.12
N SER A 246 8.85 8.35 -3.93
CA SER A 246 9.05 7.71 -5.23
C SER A 246 10.19 6.69 -5.16
N LEU A 247 9.92 5.49 -5.67
CA LEU A 247 10.91 4.42 -5.69
C LEU A 247 12.05 4.71 -6.67
N ARG A 248 11.72 5.31 -7.82
CA ARG A 248 12.66 5.53 -8.91
C ARG A 248 13.01 6.99 -8.99
N LEU A 249 14.25 7.34 -8.68
CA LEU A 249 14.74 8.69 -8.90
C LEU A 249 14.83 8.95 -10.41
N THR A 250 14.20 10.02 -10.87
CA THR A 250 14.29 10.48 -12.26
C THR A 250 14.65 11.96 -12.27
N GLN A 251 15.28 12.45 -13.34
CA GLN A 251 15.51 13.89 -13.53
C GLN A 251 14.20 14.67 -13.46
N ASP A 252 13.11 14.08 -13.96
CA ASP A 252 11.77 14.67 -13.88
C ASP A 252 11.28 14.87 -12.44
N ILE A 253 11.61 13.97 -11.51
CA ILE A 253 11.29 14.13 -10.09
C ILE A 253 12.10 15.27 -9.47
N GLN A 254 13.37 15.42 -9.85
CA GLN A 254 14.20 16.54 -9.38
C GLN A 254 13.67 17.89 -9.89
N ILE A 255 13.21 17.93 -11.13
CA ILE A 255 12.57 19.12 -11.74
C ILE A 255 11.20 19.37 -11.08
N ALA A 256 10.42 18.32 -10.83
CA ALA A 256 9.13 18.41 -10.15
C ALA A 256 9.30 18.91 -8.71
N ASP A 257 10.31 18.45 -7.97
CA ASP A 257 10.59 18.92 -6.61
C ASP A 257 10.88 20.43 -6.60
N LYS A 258 11.72 20.92 -7.53
CA LYS A 258 11.93 22.38 -7.71
C LYS A 258 10.61 23.10 -8.02
N THR A 259 9.77 22.55 -8.89
CA THR A 259 8.45 23.11 -9.23
C THR A 259 7.51 23.14 -8.02
N PHE A 260 7.51 22.08 -7.20
CA PHE A 260 6.69 21.98 -5.99
C PHE A 260 7.16 22.94 -4.89
N GLN A 261 8.47 23.15 -4.77
CA GLN A 261 9.04 24.18 -3.88
C GLN A 261 8.57 25.58 -4.29
N THR A 262 8.61 25.91 -5.58
CA THR A 262 8.07 27.18 -6.10
C THR A 262 6.56 27.31 -5.84
N PHE A 263 5.80 26.23 -6.03
CA PHE A 263 4.36 26.21 -5.77
C PHE A 263 4.01 26.42 -4.29
N ARG A 264 4.80 25.86 -3.36
CA ARG A 264 4.67 26.15 -1.91
C ARG A 264 4.87 27.62 -1.60
N HIS A 265 5.76 28.29 -2.32
CA HIS A 265 6.04 29.72 -2.13
C HIS A 265 4.87 30.59 -2.62
N LEU A 266 4.19 30.18 -3.70
CA LEU A 266 3.03 30.89 -4.25
C LEU A 266 1.74 30.69 -3.44
N MET A 267 1.57 29.52 -2.81
CA MET A 267 0.40 29.19 -1.98
C MET A 267 0.59 29.51 -0.49
N GLY A 268 1.75 30.03 -0.11
CA GLY A 268 2.08 30.43 1.27
C GLY A 268 1.76 31.89 1.59
N ARG A 269 0.81 32.50 0.86
CA ARG A 269 0.21 33.80 1.16
C ARG A 269 -1.28 33.61 1.44
#